data_AF-A0A6P7Y2Y8-F1
#
_entry.id   AF-A0A6P7Y2Y8-F1
#
_cell.length_a   1.000
_cell.length_b   1.000
_cell.length_c   1.000
_cell.angle_alpha   90.00
_cell.angle_beta   90.00
_cell.angle_gamma   90.00
#
_symmetry.space_group_name_H-M   'P 1'
#
loop_
_entity.id
_entity.type
_entity.pdbx_description
1 polymer ?
#
loop_
_entity_poly.entity_id
_entity_poly.type
_entity_poly.pdbx_seq_one_letter_code
_entity_poly.pdbx_strand_id
1 'polypeptide(L)'
;MTESTLESVDEKDLLHVYTTNVVGPMLVTKAFLSLLKKAAQAVPQAEMSWHKAALINISSITSSIDKAIETFSLFPVLSYRCSKAALNMLTRCQSVVYKEDGILCTAIHPGWVKTDLGGPQAQLTVDESVHGVLKVLCALSKKHNGILVDWEGNTIPW
;
A
#
# COMPACT_ATOMS: atom_id res chain seq x y z
N MET A 1 8.59 -6.35 16.24
CA MET A 1 9.12 -7.01 15.02
C MET A 1 10.35 -7.79 15.42
N THR A 2 10.55 -8.98 14.85
CA THR A 2 11.86 -9.65 14.85
C THR A 2 12.90 -8.68 14.31
N GLU A 3 14.10 -8.71 14.88
CA GLU A 3 15.21 -7.88 14.41
C GLU A 3 15.59 -8.34 12.99
N SER A 4 15.29 -7.50 12.00
CA SER A 4 15.50 -7.80 10.56
C SER A 4 16.50 -6.80 9.99
N THR A 5 17.73 -6.83 10.54
CA THR A 5 18.85 -6.03 10.01
C THR A 5 19.56 -6.78 8.88
N LEU A 6 20.52 -6.14 8.23
CA LEU A 6 21.33 -6.80 7.20
C LEU A 6 22.18 -7.95 7.77
N GLU A 7 22.53 -7.87 9.04
CA GLU A 7 23.36 -8.85 9.75
C GLU A 7 22.55 -10.01 10.34
N SER A 8 21.28 -9.76 10.72
CA SER A 8 20.46 -10.73 11.45
C SER A 8 19.38 -11.41 10.60
N VAL A 9 19.03 -10.84 9.44
CA VAL A 9 17.93 -11.38 8.62
C VAL A 9 18.23 -12.81 8.16
N ASP A 10 17.20 -13.66 8.13
CA ASP A 10 17.29 -15.00 7.58
C ASP A 10 16.21 -15.25 6.51
N GLU A 11 16.32 -16.41 5.84
CA GLU A 11 15.37 -16.84 4.82
C GLU A 11 13.93 -16.91 5.35
N LYS A 12 13.74 -17.37 6.60
CA LYS A 12 12.43 -17.58 7.19
C LYS A 12 11.71 -16.25 7.43
N ASP A 13 12.41 -15.23 7.94
CA ASP A 13 11.89 -13.88 8.11
C ASP A 13 11.50 -13.27 6.76
N LEU A 14 12.39 -13.33 5.78
CA LEU A 14 12.13 -12.83 4.42
C LEU A 14 10.90 -13.47 3.78
N LEU A 15 10.83 -14.80 3.78
CA LEU A 15 9.72 -15.53 3.18
C LEU A 15 8.40 -15.33 3.94
N HIS A 16 8.44 -15.31 5.28
CA HIS A 16 7.25 -15.09 6.09
C HIS A 16 6.65 -13.70 5.86
N VAL A 17 7.49 -12.66 5.88
CA VAL A 17 7.05 -11.28 5.67
C VAL A 17 6.59 -11.07 4.22
N TYR A 18 7.28 -11.64 3.23
CA TYR A 18 6.87 -11.56 1.83
C TYR A 18 5.53 -12.27 1.57
N THR A 19 5.36 -13.47 2.13
CA THR A 19 4.10 -14.23 2.01
C THR A 19 2.94 -13.43 2.59
N THR A 20 3.14 -12.79 3.74
CA THR A 20 2.10 -12.00 4.39
C THR A 20 1.80 -10.70 3.65
N ASN A 21 2.83 -9.93 3.31
CA ASN A 21 2.68 -8.55 2.81
C ASN A 21 2.53 -8.43 1.30
N VAL A 22 2.83 -9.48 0.53
CA VAL A 22 2.78 -9.45 -0.94
C VAL A 22 1.86 -10.54 -1.49
N VAL A 23 2.11 -11.80 -1.10
CA VAL A 23 1.30 -12.93 -1.58
C VAL A 23 -0.14 -12.82 -1.05
N GLY A 24 -0.31 -12.50 0.25
CA GLY A 24 -1.61 -12.27 0.87
C GLY A 24 -2.49 -11.28 0.10
N PRO A 25 -2.06 -10.01 -0.09
CA PRO A 25 -2.81 -9.04 -0.89
C PRO A 25 -3.13 -9.52 -2.31
N MET A 26 -2.19 -10.18 -3.01
CA MET A 26 -2.47 -10.70 -4.35
C MET A 26 -3.56 -11.77 -4.35
N LEU A 27 -3.55 -12.68 -3.37
CA LEU A 27 -4.56 -13.74 -3.27
C LEU A 27 -5.94 -13.19 -2.90
N VAL A 28 -6.01 -12.21 -2.01
CA VAL A 28 -7.25 -11.47 -1.71
C VAL A 28 -7.78 -10.82 -2.98
N THR A 29 -6.93 -10.09 -3.71
CA THR A 29 -7.31 -9.50 -5.00
C THR A 29 -7.86 -10.53 -5.97
N LYS A 30 -7.19 -11.68 -6.13
CA LYS A 30 -7.65 -12.76 -7.02
C LYS A 30 -9.03 -13.28 -6.61
N ALA A 31 -9.28 -13.48 -5.32
CA ALA A 31 -10.55 -13.99 -4.82
C ALA A 31 -11.71 -12.99 -5.05
N PHE A 32 -11.45 -11.68 -4.90
CA PHE A 32 -12.47 -10.63 -5.02
C PHE A 32 -12.56 -9.97 -6.40
N LEU A 33 -11.67 -10.32 -7.35
CA LEU A 33 -11.59 -9.66 -8.66
C LEU A 33 -12.92 -9.67 -9.42
N SER A 34 -13.67 -10.77 -9.37
CA SER A 34 -14.97 -10.87 -10.05
C SER A 34 -16.00 -9.88 -9.48
N LEU A 35 -15.95 -9.60 -8.18
CA LEU A 35 -16.82 -8.63 -7.52
C LEU A 35 -16.41 -7.19 -7.84
N LEU A 36 -15.11 -6.90 -7.90
CA LEU A 36 -14.60 -5.60 -8.33
C LEU A 36 -15.01 -5.28 -9.77
N LYS A 37 -14.91 -6.26 -10.68
CA LYS A 37 -15.37 -6.11 -12.07
C LYS A 37 -16.87 -5.84 -12.14
N LYS A 38 -17.69 -6.57 -11.36
CA LYS A 38 -19.13 -6.33 -11.28
C LYS A 38 -19.47 -4.92 -10.77
N ALA A 39 -18.76 -4.44 -9.75
CA ALA A 39 -18.94 -3.09 -9.23
C ALA A 39 -18.61 -2.03 -10.29
N ALA A 40 -17.50 -2.18 -11.01
CA ALA A 40 -17.11 -1.27 -12.09
C ALA A 40 -18.14 -1.28 -13.26
N GLN A 41 -18.68 -2.45 -13.59
CA GLN A 41 -19.69 -2.64 -14.64
C GLN A 41 -21.08 -2.11 -14.27
N ALA A 42 -21.41 -2.00 -12.98
CA ALA A 42 -22.70 -1.45 -12.52
C ALA A 42 -22.84 0.06 -12.83
N VAL A 43 -21.72 0.78 -12.99
CA VAL A 43 -21.69 2.21 -13.33
C VAL A 43 -20.66 2.47 -14.44
N PRO A 44 -20.89 1.99 -15.68
CA PRO A 44 -19.86 1.92 -16.72
C PRO A 44 -19.34 3.30 -17.14
N GLN A 45 -20.21 4.31 -17.12
CA GLN A 45 -19.89 5.69 -17.49
C GLN A 45 -19.20 6.49 -16.38
N ALA A 46 -19.16 5.99 -15.14
CA ALA A 46 -18.49 6.68 -14.05
C ALA A 46 -16.97 6.64 -14.24
N GLU A 47 -16.30 7.74 -13.92
CA GLU A 47 -14.84 7.81 -13.90
C GLU A 47 -14.25 6.91 -12.80
N MET A 48 -12.97 6.54 -12.96
CA MET A 48 -12.24 5.80 -11.93
C MET A 48 -12.22 6.58 -10.62
N SER A 49 -12.74 5.97 -9.57
CA SER A 49 -12.84 6.53 -8.22
C SER A 49 -13.01 5.40 -7.20
N TRP A 50 -12.85 5.72 -5.92
CA TRP A 50 -13.09 4.78 -4.83
C TRP A 50 -14.54 4.28 -4.76
N HIS A 51 -15.51 5.11 -5.17
CA HIS A 51 -16.94 4.77 -5.18
C HIS A 51 -17.34 3.82 -6.31
N LYS A 52 -16.59 3.77 -7.42
CA LYS A 52 -16.86 2.89 -8.56
C LYS A 52 -16.38 1.46 -8.27
N ALA A 53 -15.06 1.31 -8.20
CA ALA A 53 -14.37 0.08 -7.86
C ALA A 53 -12.91 0.42 -7.61
N ALA A 54 -12.41 0.10 -6.42
CA ALA A 54 -11.03 0.36 -6.06
C ALA A 54 -10.38 -0.77 -5.28
N LEU A 55 -9.08 -0.91 -5.50
CA LEU A 55 -8.17 -1.81 -4.79
C LEU A 55 -7.10 -0.94 -4.14
N ILE A 56 -7.06 -0.97 -2.81
CA ILE A 56 -6.17 -0.12 -2.01
C ILE A 56 -5.22 -1.01 -1.23
N ASN A 57 -3.93 -0.94 -1.56
CA ASN A 57 -2.90 -1.64 -0.82
C ASN A 57 -2.31 -0.71 0.24
N ILE A 58 -2.39 -1.08 1.53
CA ILE A 58 -1.74 -0.32 2.59
C ILE A 58 -0.24 -0.61 2.57
N SER A 59 0.53 0.37 2.09
CA SER A 59 1.98 0.31 1.96
C SER A 59 2.66 1.18 3.02
N SER A 60 3.89 1.64 2.78
CA SER A 60 4.72 2.35 3.74
C SER A 60 5.68 3.30 3.03
N ILE A 61 6.02 4.45 3.61
CA ILE A 61 7.12 5.28 3.09
C ILE A 61 8.45 4.53 3.01
N THR A 62 8.66 3.53 3.88
CA THR A 62 9.87 2.69 3.89
C THR A 62 10.01 1.81 2.64
N SER A 63 8.97 1.72 1.81
CA SER A 63 9.01 1.05 0.51
C SER A 63 9.65 1.88 -0.59
N SER A 64 9.79 3.19 -0.38
CA SER A 64 10.42 4.08 -1.36
C SER A 64 11.92 3.83 -1.40
N ILE A 65 12.39 3.38 -2.56
CA ILE A 65 13.80 3.22 -2.89
C ILE A 65 14.47 4.60 -2.95
N ASP A 66 13.80 5.60 -3.53
CA ASP A 66 14.32 6.97 -3.62
C ASP A 66 14.55 7.58 -2.22
N LYS A 67 13.66 7.29 -1.26
CA LYS A 67 13.76 7.78 0.12
C LYS A 67 14.48 6.81 1.06
N ALA A 68 15.10 5.76 0.55
CA ALA A 68 15.75 4.75 1.40
C ALA A 68 16.85 5.39 2.27
N ILE A 69 17.70 6.23 1.69
CA ILE A 69 18.81 6.89 2.42
C ILE A 69 18.29 7.74 3.59
N GLU A 70 17.22 8.51 3.36
CA GLU A 70 16.60 9.39 4.37
C GLU A 70 15.94 8.60 5.50
N THR A 71 15.33 7.45 5.18
CA THR A 71 14.45 6.74 6.12
C THR A 71 15.12 5.54 6.80
N PHE A 72 16.25 5.03 6.29
CA PHE A 72 16.82 3.76 6.74
C PHE A 72 17.26 3.80 8.21
N SER A 73 17.92 4.87 8.63
CA SER A 73 18.40 5.04 10.02
C SER A 73 17.27 5.05 11.05
N LEU A 74 16.08 5.54 10.68
CA LEU A 74 14.90 5.57 11.55
C LEU A 74 14.21 4.20 11.62
N PHE A 75 14.21 3.44 10.53
CA PHE A 75 13.50 2.16 10.43
C PHE A 75 14.34 1.10 9.70
N PRO A 76 15.38 0.51 10.32
CA PRO A 76 16.26 -0.47 9.68
C PRO A 76 15.63 -1.88 9.65
N VAL A 77 14.46 -2.01 9.01
CA VAL A 77 13.67 -3.25 8.94
C VAL A 77 13.67 -3.83 7.51
N LEU A 78 14.69 -4.61 7.17
CA LEU A 78 14.99 -5.03 5.81
C LEU A 78 13.85 -5.83 5.15
N SER A 79 13.40 -6.94 5.77
CA SER A 79 12.36 -7.79 5.18
C SER A 79 11.06 -7.02 4.96
N TYR A 80 10.69 -6.16 5.90
CA TYR A 80 9.54 -5.28 5.79
C TYR A 80 9.67 -4.31 4.60
N ARG A 81 10.81 -3.61 4.47
CA ARG A 81 11.10 -2.70 3.35
C ARG A 81 10.98 -3.40 2.00
N CYS A 82 11.68 -4.52 1.83
CA CYS A 82 11.64 -5.30 0.59
C CYS A 82 10.22 -5.77 0.26
N SER A 83 9.46 -6.23 1.26
CA SER A 83 8.07 -6.66 1.05
C SER A 83 7.16 -5.53 0.62
N LYS A 84 7.29 -4.32 1.20
CA LYS A 84 6.44 -3.18 0.84
C LYS A 84 6.84 -2.58 -0.51
N ALA A 85 8.13 -2.61 -0.88
CA ALA A 85 8.57 -2.28 -2.23
C ALA A 85 7.99 -3.25 -3.28
N ALA A 86 7.98 -4.56 -2.98
CA ALA A 86 7.33 -5.56 -3.83
C ALA A 86 5.80 -5.36 -3.91
N LEU A 87 5.13 -5.00 -2.82
CA LEU A 87 3.71 -4.64 -2.81
C LEU A 87 3.41 -3.41 -3.68
N ASN A 88 4.32 -2.43 -3.72
CA ASN A 88 4.19 -1.28 -4.63
C ASN A 88 4.30 -1.69 -6.09
N MET A 89 5.26 -2.55 -6.44
CA MET A 89 5.37 -3.10 -7.79
C MET A 89 4.10 -3.88 -8.16
N LEU A 90 3.60 -4.72 -7.25
CA LEU A 90 2.33 -5.43 -7.42
C LEU A 90 1.18 -4.46 -7.70
N THR A 91 1.06 -3.38 -6.90
CA THR A 91 0.04 -2.33 -7.09
C THR A 91 0.14 -1.72 -8.47
N ARG A 92 1.36 -1.43 -8.95
CA ARG A 92 1.58 -0.87 -10.28
C ARG A 92 1.17 -1.85 -11.39
N CYS A 93 1.53 -3.12 -11.29
CA CYS A 93 1.07 -4.16 -12.21
C CYS A 93 -0.46 -4.28 -12.23
N GLN A 94 -1.11 -4.32 -11.06
CA GLN A 94 -2.56 -4.35 -10.92
C GLN A 94 -3.20 -3.13 -11.59
N SER A 95 -2.64 -1.95 -11.39
CA SER A 95 -3.13 -0.70 -11.99
C SER A 95 -3.06 -0.69 -13.52
N VAL A 96 -2.09 -1.38 -14.12
CA VAL A 96 -1.93 -1.50 -15.58
C VAL A 96 -2.95 -2.49 -16.12
N VAL A 97 -3.06 -3.67 -15.52
CA VAL A 97 -3.93 -4.75 -16.00
C VAL A 97 -5.40 -4.44 -15.77
N TYR A 98 -5.78 -3.98 -14.57
CA TYR A 98 -7.18 -3.77 -14.20
C TYR A 98 -7.74 -2.41 -14.63
N LYS A 99 -6.92 -1.59 -15.30
CA LYS A 99 -7.38 -0.33 -15.88
C LYS A 99 -8.49 -0.54 -16.91
N GLU A 100 -8.37 -1.58 -17.73
CA GLU A 100 -9.36 -1.94 -18.77
C GLU A 100 -10.70 -2.38 -18.14
N ASP A 101 -10.66 -2.92 -16.92
CA ASP A 101 -11.86 -3.28 -16.15
C ASP A 101 -12.46 -2.07 -15.40
N GLY A 102 -11.85 -0.88 -15.50
CA GLY A 102 -12.31 0.32 -14.81
C GLY A 102 -12.06 0.33 -13.29
N ILE A 103 -11.12 -0.49 -12.80
CA ILE A 103 -10.79 -0.60 -11.37
C ILE A 103 -9.59 0.29 -11.05
N LEU A 104 -9.75 1.19 -10.08
CA LEU A 104 -8.65 2.03 -9.58
C LEU A 104 -7.77 1.21 -8.62
N CYS A 105 -6.47 1.12 -8.88
CA CYS A 105 -5.52 0.46 -7.98
C CYS A 105 -4.51 1.48 -7.47
N THR A 106 -4.33 1.60 -6.16
CA THR A 106 -3.34 2.53 -5.58
C THR A 106 -2.76 2.01 -4.28
N ALA A 107 -1.62 2.55 -3.87
CA ALA A 107 -0.99 2.24 -2.59
C ALA A 107 -1.07 3.45 -1.66
N ILE A 108 -1.31 3.22 -0.38
CA ILE A 108 -1.38 4.29 0.63
C ILE A 108 -0.41 4.02 1.77
N HIS A 109 0.46 4.99 2.08
CA HIS A 109 1.19 5.04 3.32
C HIS A 109 0.33 5.72 4.41
N PRO A 110 -0.04 5.03 5.49
CA PRO A 110 -0.94 5.58 6.50
C PRO A 110 -0.26 6.56 7.47
N GLY A 111 1.01 6.91 7.26
CA GLY A 111 1.83 7.61 8.26
C GLY A 111 2.48 6.65 9.26
N TRP A 112 3.22 7.20 10.23
CA TRP A 112 3.77 6.43 11.35
C TRP A 112 2.78 6.47 12.53
N VAL A 113 2.03 5.37 12.70
CA VAL A 113 0.81 5.30 13.53
C VAL A 113 1.04 4.52 14.83
N LYS A 114 0.54 5.03 15.96
CA LYS A 114 0.57 4.44 17.31
C LYS A 114 -0.27 3.16 17.36
N THR A 115 0.36 2.07 16.95
CA THR A 115 -0.15 0.70 16.93
C THR A 115 0.93 -0.24 17.47
N ASP A 116 0.63 -1.52 17.66
CA ASP A 116 1.65 -2.50 18.04
C ASP A 116 2.83 -2.55 17.04
N LEU A 117 2.56 -2.32 15.74
CA LEU A 117 3.59 -2.29 14.70
C LEU A 117 4.40 -0.99 14.72
N GLY A 118 3.74 0.16 14.93
CA GLY A 118 4.39 1.47 14.91
C GLY A 118 5.10 1.82 16.23
N GLY A 119 4.70 1.22 17.34
CA GLY A 119 5.25 1.47 18.66
C GLY A 119 4.82 2.81 19.28
N PRO A 120 5.23 3.08 20.52
CA PRO A 120 4.77 4.25 21.29
C PRO A 120 5.34 5.58 20.78
N GLN A 121 6.44 5.55 20.01
CA GLN A 121 7.10 6.74 19.46
C GLN A 121 6.49 7.23 18.15
N ALA A 122 5.52 6.49 17.60
CA ALA A 122 4.79 6.90 16.42
C ALA A 122 4.10 8.26 16.64
N GLN A 123 4.06 9.08 15.59
CA GLN A 123 3.61 10.47 15.71
C GLN A 123 2.09 10.59 15.64
N LEU A 124 1.43 9.72 14.87
CA LEU A 124 -0.01 9.78 14.64
C LEU A 124 -0.77 8.80 15.50
N THR A 125 -1.94 9.20 15.98
CA THR A 125 -2.97 8.28 16.48
C THR A 125 -3.61 7.52 15.32
N VAL A 126 -4.28 6.40 15.63
CA VAL A 126 -5.05 5.63 14.64
C VAL A 126 -6.15 6.50 14.02
N ASP A 127 -6.86 7.28 14.82
CA ASP A 127 -7.96 8.13 14.36
C ASP A 127 -7.49 9.21 13.37
N GLU A 128 -6.37 9.88 13.66
CA GLU A 128 -5.77 10.87 12.75
C GLU A 128 -5.40 10.25 11.40
N SER A 129 -4.70 9.11 11.45
CA SER A 129 -4.29 8.37 10.27
C SER A 129 -5.49 7.93 9.42
N VAL A 130 -6.48 7.26 10.02
CA VAL A 130 -7.66 6.77 9.31
C VAL A 130 -8.48 7.92 8.75
N HIS A 131 -8.63 9.02 9.48
CA HIS A 131 -9.36 10.19 9.00
C HIS A 131 -8.68 10.81 7.77
N GLY A 132 -7.34 10.91 7.76
CA GLY A 132 -6.59 11.34 6.58
C GLY A 132 -6.73 10.36 5.40
N VAL A 133 -6.54 9.06 5.64
CA VAL A 133 -6.70 8.03 4.62
C VAL A 133 -8.09 8.08 3.99
N LEU A 134 -9.16 8.25 4.77
CA LEU A 134 -10.53 8.40 4.24
C LEU A 134 -10.68 9.66 3.37
N LYS A 135 -10.07 10.79 3.74
CA LYS A 135 -10.05 12.00 2.89
C LYS A 135 -9.31 11.74 1.57
N VAL A 136 -8.18 11.05 1.62
CA VAL A 136 -7.42 10.67 0.43
C VAL A 136 -8.23 9.76 -0.48
N LEU A 137 -8.87 8.72 0.09
CA LEU A 137 -9.78 7.83 -0.64
C LEU A 137 -10.87 8.63 -1.36
N CYS A 138 -11.51 9.58 -0.66
CA CYS A 138 -12.52 10.47 -1.23
C CYS A 138 -12.03 11.29 -2.42
N ALA A 139 -10.74 11.63 -2.46
CA ALA A 139 -10.12 12.41 -3.52
C ALA A 139 -9.48 11.55 -4.64
N LEU A 140 -9.47 10.22 -4.51
CA LEU A 140 -8.86 9.35 -5.50
C LEU A 140 -9.56 9.44 -6.85
N SER A 141 -8.75 9.41 -7.91
CA SER A 141 -9.20 9.50 -9.29
C SER A 141 -8.18 8.83 -10.19
N LYS A 142 -8.44 8.79 -11.50
CA LYS A 142 -7.53 8.21 -12.51
C LYS A 142 -6.06 8.69 -12.39
N LYS A 143 -5.82 9.92 -11.92
CA LYS A 143 -4.46 10.47 -11.71
C LYS A 143 -3.65 9.74 -10.64
N HIS A 144 -4.34 9.07 -9.72
CA HIS A 144 -3.75 8.32 -8.61
C HIS A 144 -3.68 6.81 -8.88
N ASN A 145 -4.07 6.36 -10.08
CA ASN A 145 -3.99 4.95 -10.44
C ASN A 145 -2.53 4.53 -10.61
N GLY A 146 -2.10 3.56 -9.81
CA GLY A 146 -0.77 2.98 -9.87
C GLY A 146 0.33 3.84 -9.26
N ILE A 147 0.02 4.69 -8.28
CA ILE A 147 1.00 5.47 -7.50
C ILE A 147 0.95 5.12 -6.01
N LEU A 148 1.88 5.67 -5.23
CA LEU A 148 1.87 5.67 -3.77
C LEU A 148 1.59 7.09 -3.27
N VAL A 149 0.61 7.21 -2.38
CA VAL A 149 0.30 8.46 -1.67
C VAL A 149 0.37 8.26 -0.17
N ASP A 150 0.62 9.32 0.60
CA ASP A 150 0.47 9.28 2.04
C ASP A 150 -0.97 9.60 2.49
N TRP A 151 -1.20 9.52 3.80
CA TRP A 151 -2.47 9.81 4.48
C TRP A 151 -2.91 11.29 4.35
N GLU A 152 -2.05 12.19 3.89
CA GLU A 152 -2.35 13.59 3.61
C GLU A 152 -2.63 13.83 2.11
N GLY A 153 -2.35 12.84 1.26
CA GLY A 153 -2.55 12.88 -0.19
C GLY A 153 -1.31 13.29 -0.98
N ASN A 154 -0.16 13.44 -0.33
CA ASN A 154 1.09 13.73 -1.03
C ASN A 154 1.58 12.47 -1.75
N THR A 155 2.12 12.64 -2.96
CA THR A 155 2.74 11.52 -3.68
C THR A 155 4.09 11.19 -3.07
N ILE A 156 4.31 9.92 -2.78
CA ILE A 156 5.62 9.40 -2.37
C ILE A 156 6.29 8.80 -3.62
N PRO A 157 7.56 9.13 -3.92
CA PRO A 157 8.31 8.47 -4.98
C PRO A 157 8.48 6.97 -4.69
N TRP A 158 8.84 6.21 -5.73
CA TRP A 158 9.06 4.78 -5.56
C TRP A 158 10.31 4.42 -4.79
#